data_AF-W2TCK0-F1
#
_entry.id   AF-W2TCK0-F1
#
_cell.length_a   1.000
_cell.length_b   1.000
_cell.length_c   1.000
_cell.angle_alpha   90.00
_cell.angle_beta   90.00
_cell.angle_gamma   90.00
#
_symmetry.space_group_name_H-M   'P 1'
#
loop_
_entity.id
_entity.type
_entity.pdbx_description
1 polymer ?
#
loop_
_entity_poly.entity_id
_entity_poly.type
_entity_poly.pdbx_seq_one_letter_code
_entity_poly.pdbx_strand_id
1 'polypeptide(L)' 'MLLYLLTVFLVLNAFTQDAVMVQGCSDLVPKTVCEDIKRKHNCKGVMEQLAYAYCQKTCGFCEE' A
#
# COMPACT_ATOMS: atom_id res chain seq x y z
N MET A 1 -8.71 -38.23 -16.47
CA MET A 1 -8.27 -37.67 -15.17
C MET A 1 -7.21 -36.58 -15.32
N LEU A 2 -6.15 -36.79 -16.12
CA LEU A 2 -5.07 -35.81 -16.30
C LEU A 2 -5.54 -34.47 -16.92
N LEU A 3 -6.51 -34.53 -17.83
CA LEU A 3 -7.18 -33.34 -18.41
C LEU A 3 -7.92 -32.49 -17.36
N TYR A 4 -8.53 -33.12 -16.35
CA TYR A 4 -9.24 -32.41 -15.28
C TYR A 4 -8.27 -31.69 -14.34
N LEU A 5 -7.09 -32.29 -14.10
CA LEU A 5 -6.06 -31.65 -13.29
C LEU A 5 -5.47 -30.44 -14.01
N LEU A 6 -5.25 -30.53 -15.32
CA LEU A 6 -4.78 -29.42 -16.15
C LEU A 6 -5.79 -28.26 -16.19
N THR A 7 -7.09 -28.55 -16.33
CA THR A 7 -8.11 -27.50 -16.34
C THR A 7 -8.25 -26.81 -14.97
N VAL A 8 -8.18 -27.57 -13.87
CA VAL A 8 -8.19 -26.99 -12.52
C VAL A 8 -6.96 -26.10 -12.29
N PHE A 9 -5.78 -26.53 -12.74
CA PHE A 9 -4.56 -25.73 -12.63
C PHE A 9 -4.64 -24.42 -13.44
N LEU A 10 -5.20 -24.48 -14.66
CA LEU A 10 -5.39 -23.30 -15.50
C LEU A 10 -6.39 -22.30 -14.88
N VAL A 11 -7.48 -22.79 -14.30
CA VAL A 11 -8.47 -21.93 -13.60
C VAL A 11 -7.83 -21.28 -12.37
N LEU A 12 -7.05 -22.02 -11.58
CA LEU A 12 -6.36 -21.47 -10.40
C LEU A 12 -5.38 -20.34 -10.76
N ASN A 13 -4.62 -20.48 -11.84
CA ASN A 13 -3.65 -19.44 -12.26
C ASN A 13 -4.31 -18.21 -12.88
N ALA A 14 -5.53 -18.35 -13.45
CA ALA A 14 -6.28 -17.21 -13.99
C ALA A 14 -6.86 -16.29 -12.89
N PHE A 15 -7.13 -16.82 -11.69
CA PHE A 15 -7.70 -16.04 -10.58
C PHE A 15 -6.66 -15.50 -9.59
N THR A 16 -5.37 -15.86 -9.72
CA THR A 16 -4.32 -15.40 -8.79
C THR A 16 -3.58 -14.15 -9.25
N GLN A 17 -3.70 -13.72 -10.51
CA GLN A 17 -2.97 -12.55 -11.02
C GLN A 17 -3.54 -11.21 -10.51
N ASP A 18 -4.83 -11.14 -10.18
CA ASP A 18 -5.48 -9.91 -9.71
C ASP A 18 -5.44 -9.72 -8.19
N ALA A 19 -4.85 -10.67 -7.45
CA ALA A 19 -4.79 -10.63 -5.99
C ALA A 19 -3.53 -9.95 -5.42
N VAL A 20 -2.65 -9.42 -6.28
CA VAL A 20 -1.60 -8.50 -5.83
C VAL A 20 -2.28 -7.13 -5.70
N MET A 21 -2.98 -6.94 -4.58
CA MET A 21 -3.42 -5.65 -4.11
C MET A 21 -2.17 -4.78 -3.96
N VAL A 22 -1.78 -4.08 -5.03
CA VAL A 22 -0.83 -2.98 -4.96
C VAL A 22 -1.53 -1.96 -4.07
N GLN A 23 -1.18 -1.97 -2.80
CA GLN A 23 -1.59 -0.94 -1.87
C GLN A 23 -0.90 0.33 -2.35
N GLY A 24 -1.57 1.05 -3.27
CA GLY A 24 -0.99 2.19 -3.96
C GLY A 24 -0.48 3.20 -2.94
N CYS A 25 0.71 3.74 -3.20
CA CYS A 25 1.33 4.74 -2.34
C CYS A 25 0.40 5.94 -2.20
N SER A 26 -0.25 6.07 -1.04
CA SER A 26 -1.21 7.13 -0.76
C SER A 26 -1.25 7.44 0.73
N ASP A 27 -1.61 8.68 1.05
CA ASP A 27 -1.94 9.04 2.41
C ASP A 27 -3.33 8.48 2.77
N LEU A 28 -3.46 8.00 4.00
CA LEU A 28 -4.70 7.39 4.55
C LEU A 28 -5.56 8.40 5.32
N VAL A 29 -5.03 9.60 5.56
CA VAL A 29 -5.71 10.69 6.28
C VAL A 29 -5.75 11.94 5.39
N PRO A 30 -6.61 12.93 5.71
CA PRO A 30 -6.68 14.16 4.94
C PRO A 30 -5.31 14.82 4.79
N LYS A 31 -5.01 15.30 3.57
CA LYS A 31 -3.72 15.91 3.23
C LYS A 31 -3.31 17.02 4.21
N THR A 32 -4.26 17.81 4.71
CA THR A 32 -4.01 18.86 5.70
C THR A 32 -3.33 18.35 6.97
N VAL A 33 -3.69 17.15 7.43
CA VAL A 33 -3.09 16.53 8.62
C VAL A 33 -1.65 16.12 8.33
N CYS A 34 -1.38 15.49 7.18
CA CYS A 34 -0.03 15.08 6.80
C CYS A 34 0.90 16.28 6.54
N GLU A 35 0.39 17.35 5.91
CA GLU A 35 1.14 18.60 5.72
C GLU A 35 1.45 19.28 7.06
N ASP A 36 0.53 19.21 8.03
CA ASP A 36 0.78 19.70 9.38
C ASP A 36 1.87 18.89 10.11
N ILE A 37 1.85 17.56 9.98
CA ILE A 37 2.90 16.67 10.52
C ILE A 37 4.25 16.95 9.87
N LYS A 38 4.27 17.09 8.54
CA LYS A 38 5.48 17.42 7.78
C LYS A 38 6.02 18.79 8.19
N ARG A 39 5.17 19.81 8.31
CA ARG A 39 5.58 21.16 8.69
C ARG A 39 6.10 21.24 10.13
N LYS A 40 5.44 20.56 11.08
CA LYS A 40 5.77 20.67 12.52
C LYS A 40 6.88 19.71 12.97
N HIS A 41 6.90 18.51 12.42
CA HIS A 41 7.76 17.42 12.89
C HIS A 41 8.66 16.84 11.78
N ASN A 42 8.56 17.36 10.55
CA ASN A 42 9.29 16.85 9.39
C ASN A 42 9.17 15.33 9.22
N CYS A 43 8.00 14.79 9.57
CA CYS A 43 7.69 13.36 9.57
C CYS A 43 8.64 12.50 10.44
N LYS A 44 9.28 13.08 11.46
CA LYS A 44 10.26 12.41 12.33
C LYS A 44 9.94 12.56 13.82
N GLY A 45 10.63 11.78 14.65
CA GLY A 45 10.52 11.85 16.11
C GLY A 45 9.20 11.27 16.61
N VAL A 46 8.51 11.98 17.51
CA VAL A 46 7.29 11.48 18.17
C VAL A 46 6.18 11.12 17.18
N MET A 47 6.14 11.78 16.01
CA MET A 47 5.13 11.56 14.97
C MET A 47 5.60 10.63 13.84
N GLU A 48 6.79 10.06 13.92
CA GLU A 48 7.37 9.24 12.84
C GLU A 48 6.56 7.97 12.56
N GLN A 49 6.16 7.24 13.60
CA GLN A 49 5.32 6.05 13.45
C GLN A 49 3.96 6.37 12.84
N LEU A 50 3.36 7.50 13.26
CA LEU A 50 2.10 7.97 12.71
C LEU A 50 2.26 8.37 11.24
N ALA A 51 3.34 9.08 10.91
CA ALA A 51 3.65 9.49 9.56
C ALA A 51 3.89 8.29 8.64
N TYR A 52 4.57 7.25 9.13
CA TYR A 52 4.81 6.00 8.40
C TYR A 52 3.53 5.18 8.17
N ALA A 53 2.59 5.22 9.10
CA ALA A 53 1.33 4.51 8.96
C ALA A 53 0.32 5.24 8.05
N TYR A 54 0.25 6.58 8.13
CA TYR A 54 -0.88 7.33 7.55
C TYR A 54 -0.50 8.38 6.50
N CYS A 55 0.76 8.81 6.46
CA CYS A 55 1.23 9.92 5.60
C CYS A 55 2.36 9.47 4.68
N GLN A 56 2.28 8.23 4.18
CA GLN A 56 3.36 7.59 3.43
C GLN A 56 3.78 8.39 2.20
N LYS A 57 2.82 8.93 1.44
CA LYS A 57 3.10 9.70 0.23
C LYS A 57 3.62 11.09 0.57
N THR A 58 2.98 11.81 1.50
CA THR A 58 3.39 13.17 1.89
C THR A 58 4.80 13.20 2.51
N CYS A 59 5.14 12.17 3.29
CA CYS A 59 6.42 12.02 3.97
C CYS A 59 7.49 11.27 3.16
N GLY A 60 7.14 10.74 1.98
CA GLY A 60 8.08 10.05 1.09
C GLY A 60 8.53 8.68 1.60
N PHE A 61 7.68 7.99 2.35
CA PHE A 61 7.93 6.62 2.82
C PHE A 61 7.55 5.55 1.78
N CYS A 62 6.88 5.93 0.71
CA CYS A 62 6.62 5.09 -0.45
C CYS A 62 6.89 5.86 -1.74
N GLU A 63 7.23 5.11 -2.79
CA GLU A 63 7.28 5.58 -4.17
C GLU A 63 6.06 4.98 -4.90
N GLU A 64 5.54 5.68 -5.91
CA GLU A 64 4.35 5.25 -6.67
C GLU A 64 4.57 3.97 -7.48
#